data_AF-A0A2R4CAW9-F1
#
_entry.id   AF-A0A2R4CAW9-F1
#
_cell.length_a   1.000
_cell.length_b   1.000
_cell.length_c   1.000
_cell.angle_alpha   90.00
_cell.angle_beta   90.00
_cell.angle_gamma   90.00
#
_symmetry.space_group_name_H-M   'P 1'
#
loop_
_entity.id
_entity.type
_entity.pdbx_description
1 polymer ?
#
loop_
_entity_poly.entity_id
_entity_poly.type
_entity_poly.pdbx_seq_one_letter_code
_entity_poly.pdbx_strand_id
1 'polypeptide(L)' 'MSPVTSTSVHVAPLALKDKLLPALGAAALGIVLLFGAGFAPLEALHNAAHDSRHSAGFPCH' A
#
# COMPACT_ATOMS: atom_id res chain seq x y z
N MET A 1 -0.48 -51.78 16.67
CA MET A 1 -0.96 -50.43 17.04
C MET A 1 0.23 -49.48 16.97
N SER A 2 0.34 -48.71 15.89
CA SER A 2 1.44 -47.75 15.71
C SER A 2 1.04 -46.39 16.29
N PRO A 3 1.92 -45.65 16.98
CA PRO A 3 1.58 -44.35 17.54
C PRO A 3 1.50 -43.31 16.41
N VAL A 4 0.40 -42.56 16.37
CA VAL A 4 0.25 -41.39 15.50
C VAL A 4 0.89 -40.21 16.22
N THR A 5 2.08 -39.79 15.78
CA THR A 5 2.75 -38.59 16.30
C THR A 5 2.01 -37.35 15.78
N SER A 6 1.31 -36.65 16.66
CA SER A 6 0.63 -35.39 16.33
C SER A 6 1.65 -34.25 16.19
N THR A 7 1.83 -33.75 14.97
CA THR A 7 2.65 -32.55 14.71
C THR A 7 1.88 -31.30 15.15
N SER A 8 2.32 -30.67 16.24
CA SER A 8 1.80 -29.37 16.67
C SER A 8 2.38 -28.26 15.80
N VAL A 9 1.55 -27.59 15.01
CA VAL A 9 1.95 -26.39 14.26
C VAL A 9 2.04 -25.22 15.24
N HIS A 10 3.26 -24.80 15.55
CA HIS A 10 3.49 -23.61 16.37
C HIS A 10 3.25 -22.36 15.53
N VAL A 11 2.08 -21.72 15.70
CA VAL A 11 1.83 -20.41 15.12
C VAL A 11 2.62 -19.40 15.96
N ALA A 12 3.77 -18.97 15.45
CA ALA A 12 4.56 -17.95 16.11
C ALA A 12 3.68 -16.70 16.31
N PRO A 13 3.65 -16.11 17.51
CA PRO A 13 2.88 -14.89 17.74
C PRO A 13 3.45 -13.81 16.84
N LEU A 14 2.60 -13.23 16.00
CA LEU A 14 2.95 -12.12 15.12
C LEU A 14 3.41 -10.95 15.97
N ALA A 15 4.72 -10.70 16.01
CA ALA A 15 5.27 -9.67 16.86
C ALA A 15 4.77 -8.31 16.37
N LEU A 16 4.22 -7.52 17.28
CA LEU A 16 3.76 -6.16 16.97
C LEU A 16 4.88 -5.33 16.30
N LYS A 17 6.12 -5.59 16.68
CA LYS A 17 7.34 -5.01 16.12
C LYS A 17 7.46 -5.18 14.60
N ASP A 18 7.10 -6.36 14.08
CA ASP A 18 7.20 -6.67 12.64
C ASP A 18 6.20 -5.87 11.81
N LYS A 19 5.12 -5.39 12.44
CA LYS A 19 4.08 -4.57 11.81
C LYS A 19 4.31 -3.07 11.95
N LEU A 20 5.09 -2.63 12.93
CA LEU A 20 5.28 -1.20 13.19
C LEU A 20 5.94 -0.49 12.00
N LEU A 21 6.98 -1.09 11.42
CA LEU A 21 7.69 -0.49 10.29
C LEU A 21 6.80 -0.35 9.03
N PRO A 22 6.10 -1.40 8.55
CA PRO A 22 5.19 -1.24 7.42
C PRO A 22 3.98 -0.35 7.75
N ALA A 23 3.48 -0.35 8.98
CA ALA A 23 2.39 0.54 9.39
C ALA A 23 2.80 2.02 9.36
N LEU A 24 3.99 2.36 9.88
CA LEU A 24 4.54 3.71 9.80
C LEU A 24 4.82 4.12 8.36
N GLY A 25 5.32 3.20 7.53
CA GLY A 25 5.51 3.45 6.09
C GLY A 25 4.19 3.77 5.38
N ALA A 26 3.16 2.98 5.63
CA ALA A 26 1.83 3.23 5.07
C ALA A 26 1.21 4.54 5.58
N ALA A 27 1.38 4.86 6.87
CA ALA A 27 0.92 6.13 7.45
C ALA A 27 1.66 7.33 6.83
N ALA A 28 2.98 7.25 6.70
CA ALA A 28 3.79 8.30 6.08
C ALA A 28 3.40 8.51 4.60
N LEU A 29 3.21 7.42 3.85
CA LEU A 29 2.72 7.48 2.47
C LEU A 29 1.34 8.15 2.41
N GLY A 30 0.42 7.78 3.29
CA GLY A 30 -0.90 8.40 3.37
C GLY A 30 -0.84 9.89 3.64
N ILE A 31 0.02 10.33 4.57
CA ILE A 31 0.27 11.75 4.84
C ILE A 31 0.78 12.45 3.58
N VAL A 32 1.79 11.90 2.91
CA VAL A 32 2.33 12.48 1.66
C VAL A 32 1.24 12.63 0.60
N LEU A 33 0.38 11.62 0.42
CA LEU A 33 -0.72 11.70 -0.55
C LEU A 33 -1.76 12.76 -0.18
N LEU A 34 -2.18 12.82 1.09
CA LEU A 34 -3.16 13.79 1.55
C LEU A 34 -2.64 15.23 1.42
N PHE A 35 -1.41 15.48 1.85
CA PHE A 35 -0.83 16.82 1.76
C PHE A 35 -0.44 17.18 0.33
N GLY A 36 0.16 16.23 -0.40
CA GLY A 36 0.56 16.41 -1.78
C GLY A 36 -0.62 16.70 -2.70
N ALA A 37 -1.71 15.95 -2.59
CA ALA A 37 -2.90 16.17 -3.41
C ALA A 37 -3.81 17.28 -2.87
N GLY A 38 -3.97 17.38 -1.54
CA GLY A 38 -4.90 18.33 -0.91
C GLY A 38 -4.44 19.79 -0.93
N PHE A 39 -3.12 20.03 -0.99
CA PHE A 39 -2.53 21.37 -1.09
C PHE A 39 -1.82 21.62 -2.43
N ALA A 40 -1.96 20.72 -3.41
CA ALA A 40 -1.45 20.95 -4.75
C ALA A 40 -2.15 22.18 -5.38
N PRO A 41 -1.42 23.02 -6.13
CA PRO A 41 -2.03 24.02 -6.98
C PRO A 41 -3.01 23.37 -7.96
N LEU A 42 -4.16 24.01 -8.18
CA LEU A 42 -5.20 23.49 -9.08
C LEU A 42 -4.68 23.26 -10.50
N GLU A 43 -3.74 24.09 -10.97
CA GLU A 43 -3.10 23.91 -12.28
C GLU A 43 -2.25 22.64 -12.33
N ALA A 44 -1.48 22.34 -11.28
CA ALA A 44 -0.63 21.16 -11.21
C ALA A 44 -1.49 19.90 -11.21
N LEU A 45 -2.60 19.91 -10.47
CA LEU A 45 -3.53 18.77 -10.45
C LEU A 45 -4.28 18.62 -11.79
N HIS A 46 -4.70 19.73 -12.42
CA HIS A 46 -5.30 19.70 -13.75
C HIS A 46 -4.33 19.15 -14.80
N ASN A 47 -3.10 19.65 -14.83
CA ASN A 47 -2.05 19.23 -15.76
C ASN A 47 -1.69 17.77 -15.52
N ALA A 48 -1.51 17.35 -14.27
CA ALA A 48 -1.27 15.94 -13.94
C ALA A 48 -2.41 15.02 -14.40
N ALA A 49 -3.67 15.44 -14.25
CA ALA A 49 -4.83 14.67 -14.73
C ALA A 49 -4.90 14.65 -16.28
N HIS A 50 -4.60 15.78 -16.92
CA HIS A 50 -4.52 15.90 -18.38
C HIS A 50 -3.37 15.06 -18.97
N ASP A 51 -2.25 14.96 -18.28
CA ASP A 51 -1.11 14.14 -18.69
C ASP A 51 -1.41 12.66 -18.42
N SER A 52 -2.03 12.34 -17.29
CA SER A 52 -2.44 10.99 -16.95
C SER A 52 -3.39 10.39 -17.99
N ARG A 53 -4.36 11.15 -18.52
CA ARG A 53 -5.23 10.63 -19.61
C ARG A 53 -4.48 10.41 -20.92
N HIS A 54 -3.39 11.15 -21.19
CA HIS A 54 -2.56 10.95 -22.37
C HIS A 54 -1.62 9.74 -22.18
N SER A 55 -1.08 9.54 -20.98
CA SER A 55 -0.20 8.42 -20.65
C SER A 55 -0.94 7.12 -20.33
N ALA A 56 -2.19 7.19 -19.85
CA ALA A 56 -3.02 6.03 -19.55
C ALA A 56 -3.35 5.22 -20.80
N GLY A 57 -3.08 5.77 -22.00
CA GLY A 57 -2.95 5.01 -23.24
C GLY A 57 -4.06 3.98 -23.40
N PHE A 58 -5.32 4.38 -23.21
CA PHE A 58 -6.43 3.47 -23.46
C PHE A 58 -6.39 3.08 -24.93
N PRO A 59 -6.14 1.81 -25.28
CA PRO A 59 -6.19 1.38 -26.66
C PRO A 59 -7.63 1.58 -27.15
N CYS A 60 -7.77 2.27 -28.29
CA CYS A 60 -9.06 2.52 -28.92
C CYS A 60 -9.55 1.34 -29.79
N HIS A 61 -8.98 0.15 -29.60
CA HIS A 61 -9.43 -1.10 -30.21
C HIS A 61 -8.89 -2.31 -29.44
#